data_AF-A0A9D7XQ48-F1
#
_entry.id   AF-A0A9D7XQ48-F1
#
_cell.length_a   1.000
_cell.length_b   1.000
_cell.length_c   1.000
_cell.angle_alpha   90.00
_cell.angle_beta   90.00
_cell.angle_gamma   90.00
#
_symmetry.space_group_name_H-M   'P 1'
#
loop_
_entity.id
_entity.type
_entity.pdbx_description
1 polymer ?
#
loop_
_entity_poly.entity_id
_entity_poly.type
_entity_poly.pdbx_seq_one_letter_code
_entity_poly.pdbx_strand_id
1 'polypeptide(L)'
;MRESIQAFMYELSPWLLSHGVKILFYLIGAYLLRAIARRFIARVIRISVKQDERNPTAQDEKMREDTLIRVCVLVINFALA
;
A
#
# COMPACT_ATOMS: atom_id res chain seq x y z
N MET A 1 -25.52 17.28 29.79
CA MET A 1 -24.30 17.29 28.95
C MET A 1 -23.20 16.36 29.50
N ARG A 2 -22.77 16.48 30.78
CA ARG A 2 -21.81 15.53 31.38
C ARG A 2 -22.31 14.08 31.42
N GLU A 3 -23.57 13.87 31.78
CA GLU A 3 -24.16 12.52 31.83
C GLU A 3 -24.24 11.86 30.46
N SER A 4 -24.52 12.64 29.42
CA SER A 4 -24.57 12.18 28.03
C SER A 4 -23.19 11.73 27.52
N ILE A 5 -22.12 12.43 27.90
CA ILE A 5 -20.74 12.06 27.55
C ILE A 5 -20.32 10.78 28.29
N GLN A 6 -20.70 10.64 29.57
CA GLN A 6 -20.37 9.45 30.35
C GLN A 6 -21.09 8.19 29.84
N ALA A 7 -22.37 8.30 29.50
CA ALA A 7 -23.13 7.20 28.89
C ALA A 7 -22.49 6.75 27.57
N PHE A 8 -22.12 7.71 26.71
CA PHE A 8 -21.45 7.44 25.43
C PHE A 8 -20.08 6.76 25.62
N MET A 9 -19.28 7.18 26.60
CA MET A 9 -18.00 6.55 26.93
C MET A 9 -18.17 5.11 27.47
N TYR A 10 -19.24 4.85 28.22
CA TYR A 10 -19.50 3.52 28.77
C TYR A 10 -19.80 2.50 27.67
N GLU A 11 -20.60 2.88 26.67
CA GLU A 11 -20.92 2.04 25.51
C GLU A 11 -19.75 1.88 24.52
N LEU A 12 -18.91 2.91 24.35
CA LEU A 12 -17.74 2.85 23.44
C LEU A 12 -16.58 2.04 24.01
N SER A 13 -16.41 2.01 25.33
CA SER A 13 -15.29 1.31 25.96
C SER A 13 -15.19 -0.18 25.61
N PRO A 14 -16.26 -1.01 25.64
CA PRO A 14 -16.17 -2.42 25.26
C PRO A 14 -15.84 -2.61 23.77
N TRP A 15 -16.33 -1.72 22.90
CA TRP A 15 -16.04 -1.77 21.47
C TRP A 15 -14.57 -1.45 21.18
N LEU A 16 -14.04 -0.40 21.79
CA LEU A 16 -12.64 -0.01 21.62
C LEU A 16 -11.67 -1.07 22.17
N LEU A 17 -11.99 -1.67 23.31
CA LEU A 17 -11.18 -2.74 23.91
C LEU A 17 -11.24 -4.06 23.11
N SER A 18 -12.39 -4.40 22.54
CA SER A 18 -12.56 -5.65 21.77
C SER A 18 -12.09 -5.56 20.31
N HIS A 19 -12.24 -4.39 19.68
CA HIS A 19 -11.95 -4.20 18.26
C HIS A 19 -10.74 -3.30 17.98
N GLY A 20 -10.29 -2.48 18.95
CA GLY A 20 -9.17 -1.55 18.77
C GLY A 20 -7.88 -2.24 18.34
N VAL A 21 -7.57 -3.41 18.91
CA VAL A 21 -6.38 -4.20 18.51
C VAL A 21 -6.50 -4.71 17.08
N LYS A 22 -7.70 -5.11 16.64
CA LYS A 22 -7.94 -5.58 15.27
C LYS A 22 -7.79 -4.43 14.28
N ILE A 23 -8.33 -3.25 14.60
CA ILE A 23 -8.20 -2.05 13.76
C ILE A 23 -6.74 -1.66 13.62
N LEU A 24 -5.98 -1.68 14.73
CA LEU A 24 -4.54 -1.43 14.71
C LEU A 24 -3.81 -2.46 13.84
N PHE A 25 -4.19 -3.74 13.93
CA PHE A 25 -3.63 -4.81 13.10
C PHE A 25 -3.90 -4.59 11.61
N TYR A 26 -5.13 -4.21 11.23
CA TYR A 26 -5.45 -3.90 9.82
C TYR A 26 -4.71 -2.67 9.31
N LEU A 27 -4.57 -1.61 10.12
CA LEU A 27 -3.79 -0.43 9.75
C LEU A 27 -2.31 -0.77 9.51
N ILE A 28 -1.70 -1.51 10.43
CA ILE A 28 -0.31 -1.96 10.30
C ILE A 28 -0.16 -2.90 9.10
N GLY A 29 -1.10 -3.84 8.94
CA GLY A 29 -1.12 -4.80 7.84
C GLY A 29 -1.23 -4.12 6.48
N ALA A 30 -2.14 -3.15 6.33
CA ALA A 30 -2.29 -2.37 5.11
C ALA A 30 -1.04 -1.56 4.79
N TYR A 31 -0.43 -0.93 5.81
CA TYR A 31 0.82 -0.19 5.64
C TYR A 31 1.97 -1.11 5.16
N LEU A 32 2.11 -2.28 5.80
CA LEU A 32 3.14 -3.25 5.46
C LEU A 32 2.92 -3.85 4.06
N LEU A 33 1.68 -4.22 3.73
CA LEU A 33 1.30 -4.70 2.39
C LEU A 33 1.63 -3.66 1.31
N ARG A 34 1.32 -2.38 1.55
CA ARG A 34 1.66 -1.29 0.63
C ARG A 34 3.17 -1.19 0.41
N ALA A 35 3.97 -1.34 1.47
CA ALA A 35 5.43 -1.29 1.36
C ALA A 35 5.98 -2.49 0.58
N ILE A 36 5.50 -3.70 0.87
CA ILE A 36 5.93 -4.94 0.20
C ILE A 36 5.53 -4.93 -1.27
N ALA A 37 4.29 -4.53 -1.59
CA ALA A 37 3.75 -4.55 -2.94
C ALA A 37 4.57 -3.66 -3.89
N ARG A 38 4.96 -2.44 -3.47
CA ARG A 38 5.82 -1.56 -4.27
C ARG A 38 7.16 -2.21 -4.61
N ARG A 39 7.79 -2.89 -3.64
CA ARG A 39 9.08 -3.55 -3.83
C ARG A 39 8.95 -4.78 -4.72
N PHE A 40 7.86 -5.52 -4.59
CA PHE A 40 7.57 -6.69 -5.42
C PHE A 40 7.32 -6.29 -6.88
N ILE A 41 6.48 -5.28 -7.13
CA ILE A 41 6.21 -4.75 -8.48
C ILE A 41 7.50 -4.33 -9.18
N ALA A 42 8.36 -3.57 -8.49
CA ALA A 42 9.62 -3.13 -9.07
C ALA A 42 10.50 -4.31 -9.50
N ARG A 43 10.55 -5.38 -8.70
CA ARG A 43 11.28 -6.60 -9.07
C ARG A 43 10.63 -7.33 -10.23
N VAL A 44 9.31 -7.52 -10.20
CA VAL A 44 8.58 -8.23 -11.26
C VAL A 44 8.75 -7.52 -12.60
N ILE A 45 8.63 -6.19 -12.63
CA ILE A 45 8.78 -5.41 -13.87
C ILE A 45 10.21 -5.51 -14.40
N ARG A 46 11.22 -5.38 -13.55
CA ARG A 46 12.64 -5.53 -13.94
C ARG A 46 12.99 -6.92 -14.47
N ILE A 47 12.27 -7.96 -14.04
CA ILE A 47 12.47 -9.33 -14.54
C ILE A 47 11.67 -9.56 -15.83
N SER A 48 10.48 -8.95 -15.93
CA SER A 48 9.55 -9.16 -17.05
C SER A 48 9.95 -8.38 -18.30
N VAL A 49 10.56 -7.20 -18.13
CA VAL A 49 11.10 -6.42 -19.24
C VAL A 49 12.43 -7.06 -19.63
N LYS A 50 12.39 -7.90 -20.68
CA LYS A 50 13.62 -8.36 -21.34
C LYS A 50 14.27 -7.18 -22.06
N GLN A 51 15.60 -7.13 -22.01
CA GLN A 51 16.37 -6.21 -22.83
C GLN A 51 16.10 -6.53 -24.30
N ASP A 52 15.74 -5.50 -25.06
CA ASP A 52 15.47 -5.62 -26.48
C ASP A 52 16.79 -5.46 -27.23
N GLU A 53 17.25 -6.51 -27.90
CA GLU A 53 18.51 -6.50 -28.67
C GLU A 53 18.52 -5.42 -29.76
N ARG A 54 17.36 -4.87 -30.14
CA ARG A 54 17.23 -3.79 -31.13
C ARG A 54 17.31 -2.38 -30.54
N ASN A 55 17.24 -2.22 -29.23
CA ASN A 55 17.24 -0.92 -28.59
C ASN A 55 18.62 -0.66 -27.93
N PRO A 56 19.48 0.18 -28.54
CA PRO A 56 20.92 0.16 -28.25
C PRO A 56 21.32 0.82 -26.92
N THR A 57 20.40 1.50 -26.23
CA THR A 57 20.74 2.33 -25.06
C THR A 57 20.07 1.82 -23.78
N ALA A 58 20.86 1.34 -22.83
CA ALA A 58 20.41 0.89 -21.51
C ALA A 58 19.61 1.94 -20.72
N GLN A 59 19.72 3.22 -21.10
CA GLN A 59 18.96 4.32 -20.51
C GLN A 59 17.48 4.32 -20.93
N ASP A 60 17.18 4.01 -22.19
CA ASP A 60 15.82 4.02 -22.71
C ASP A 60 15.00 2.87 -22.11
N GLU A 61 15.62 1.71 -21.90
CA GLU A 61 15.01 0.56 -21.22
C GLU A 61 14.68 0.87 -19.76
N LYS A 62 15.61 1.48 -19.02
CA LYS A 62 15.36 1.95 -17.65
C LYS A 62 14.22 2.96 -17.58
N MET A 63 14.14 3.87 -18.54
CA MET A 63 13.06 4.87 -18.57
C MET A 63 11.69 4.21 -18.81
N ARG A 64 11.64 3.14 -19.61
CA ARG A 64 10.44 2.31 -19.80
C ARG A 64 10.06 1.56 -18.53
N GLU A 65 11.02 0.87 -17.90
CA GLU A 65 10.81 0.18 -16.63
C GLU A 65 10.28 1.13 -15.54
N ASP A 66 10.89 2.29 -15.37
CA ASP A 66 10.48 3.27 -14.37
C ASP A 66 9.09 3.85 -14.66
N THR A 67 8.70 3.94 -15.93
CA THR A 67 7.34 4.36 -16.31
C THR A 67 6.33 3.29 -15.97
N LEU A 68 6.61 2.02 -16.30
CA LEU A 68 5.78 0.87 -15.92
C LEU A 68 5.62 0.76 -14.40
N ILE A 69 6.74 0.89 -13.66
CA ILE A 69 6.73 0.89 -12.20
C ILE A 69 5.85 2.03 -11.68
N ARG A 70 5.97 3.25 -12.22
CA ARG A 70 5.15 4.40 -11.82
C ARG A 70 3.66 4.15 -12.03
N VAL A 71 3.26 3.67 -13.20
CA VAL A 71 1.84 3.39 -13.50
C VAL A 71 1.29 2.30 -12.56
N CYS A 72 2.02 1.20 -12.37
CA CYS A 72 1.59 0.15 -11.45
C CYS A 72 1.50 0.62 -9.98
N VAL A 73 2.46 1.45 -9.54
CA VAL A 73 2.44 2.03 -8.19
C VAL A 73 1.28 3.02 -8.01
N LEU A 74 0.94 3.78 -9.05
CA LEU A 74 -0.23 4.67 -9.05
C LEU A 74 -1.51 3.85 -8.77
N VAL A 75 -1.71 2.76 -9.50
CA VAL A 75 -2.88 1.87 -9.33
C VAL A 75 -2.93 1.30 -7.91
N ILE A 76 -1.79 0.84 -7.36
CA ILE A 76 -1.74 0.34 -5.99
C ILE A 76 -2.10 1.41 -4.96
N ASN A 77 -1.66 2.66 -5.17
CA ASN A 77 -2.00 3.75 -4.26
C ASN A 77 -3.50 4.04 -4.30
N PHE A 78 -4.14 4.00 -5.48
CA PHE A 78 -5.59 4.16 -5.58
C PHE A 78 -6.37 2.98 -4.99
N ALA A 79 -5.87 1.75 -5.13
CA ALA A 79 -6.54 0.56 -4.60
C ALA A 79 -6.42 0.42 -3.07
N LEU A 80 -5.42 1.07 -2.45
CA LEU A 80 -5.15 1.04 -1.01
C LEU A 80 -5.46 2.37 -0.30
N ALA A 81 -6.07 3.34 -1.01
CA ALA A 81 -6.58 4.60 -0.47
C ALA A 81 -8.06 4.46 -0.12
#